data_AF-A0A2X2BLZ6-F1
#
_entry.id   AF-A0A2X2BLZ6-F1
#
_cell.length_a   1.000
_cell.length_b   1.000
_cell.length_c   1.000
_cell.angle_alpha   90.00
_cell.angle_beta   90.00
_cell.angle_gamma   90.00
#
_symmetry.space_group_name_H-M   'P 1'
#
loop_
_entity.id
_entity.type
_entity.pdbx_description
1 polymer ?
#
loop_
_entity_poly.entity_id
_entity_poly.type
_entity_poly.pdbx_seq_one_letter_code
_entity_poly.pdbx_strand_id
1 'polypeptide(L)'
;MKKADYNAAIDIVLNSKDYDKAIVALNNFIKSYPKSSYQSNAQFWLGQMYYLKGNKDQAASTFAIVVKNYPKSQKASEAFYKIGLIMQEKGQKDNAKAIYQQVVKQYPNSAGAKLAQKQLAAL
;
A
#
# COMPACT_ATOMS: atom_id res chain seq x y z
N MET A 1 21.45 11.11 4.69
CA MET A 1 21.44 9.81 3.98
C MET A 1 20.01 9.27 3.85
N LYS A 2 19.37 8.68 4.87
CA LYS A 2 18.00 8.10 4.74
C LYS A 2 16.95 8.94 3.99
N LYS A 3 16.83 10.25 4.27
CA LYS A 3 15.84 11.11 3.59
C LYS A 3 16.16 11.29 2.09
N ALA A 4 17.44 11.43 1.74
CA ALA A 4 17.88 11.59 0.36
C ALA A 4 17.62 10.30 -0.43
N ASP A 5 17.99 9.15 0.11
CA ASP A 5 17.80 7.84 -0.53
C ASP A 5 16.30 7.52 -0.71
N TYR A 6 15.48 7.86 0.30
CA TYR A 6 14.02 7.76 0.17
C TYR A 6 13.52 8.66 -0.96
N ASN A 7 13.90 9.94 -0.97
CA ASN A 7 13.47 10.87 -2.00
C ASN A 7 13.89 10.44 -3.40
N ALA A 8 15.10 9.88 -3.56
CA ALA A 8 15.56 9.34 -4.84
C ALA A 8 14.72 8.13 -5.30
N ALA A 9 14.34 7.24 -4.37
CA ALA A 9 13.42 6.14 -4.71
C ALA A 9 12.03 6.66 -5.11
N ILE A 10 11.52 7.68 -4.41
CA ILE A 10 10.22 8.29 -4.73
C ILE A 10 10.25 9.08 -6.04
N ASP A 11 11.36 9.73 -6.38
CA ASP A 11 11.52 10.40 -7.66
C ASP A 11 11.32 9.43 -8.82
N ILE A 12 11.92 8.22 -8.73
CA ILE A 12 11.72 7.17 -9.74
C ILE A 12 10.25 6.73 -9.78
N VAL A 13 9.61 6.56 -8.61
CA VAL A 13 8.19 6.17 -8.51
C VAL A 13 7.26 7.17 -9.21
N LEU A 14 7.55 8.47 -9.09
CA LEU A 14 6.66 9.54 -9.56
C LEU A 14 6.96 9.98 -11.00
N ASN A 15 8.23 9.98 -11.40
CA ASN A 15 8.68 10.58 -12.65
C ASN A 15 9.06 9.54 -13.72
N SER A 16 9.10 8.25 -13.36
CA SER A 16 9.33 7.17 -14.30
C SER A 16 8.16 6.19 -14.33
N LYS A 17 7.87 5.63 -15.51
CA LYS A 17 6.99 4.46 -15.65
C LYS A 17 7.76 3.13 -15.50
N ASP A 18 9.04 3.22 -15.13
CA ASP A 18 9.90 2.07 -14.85
C ASP A 18 9.63 1.52 -13.44
N TYR A 19 8.60 0.68 -13.36
CA TYR A 19 8.17 0.06 -12.12
C TYR A 19 9.26 -0.88 -11.55
N ASP A 20 10.07 -1.51 -12.39
CA ASP A 20 11.13 -2.41 -11.95
C ASP A 20 12.24 -1.66 -11.24
N LYS A 21 12.70 -0.56 -11.83
CA LYS A 21 13.69 0.31 -11.19
C LYS A 21 13.16 0.90 -9.88
N ALA A 22 11.88 1.30 -9.84
CA ALA A 22 11.23 1.78 -8.62
C ALA A 22 11.20 0.71 -7.52
N ILE A 23 10.83 -0.53 -7.86
CA ILE A 23 10.82 -1.67 -6.94
C ILE A 23 12.22 -1.92 -6.37
N VAL A 24 13.26 -1.92 -7.21
CA VAL A 24 14.65 -2.11 -6.77
C VAL A 24 15.06 -1.00 -5.80
N ALA A 25 14.79 0.25 -6.13
CA ALA A 25 15.15 1.39 -5.29
C ALA A 25 14.43 1.34 -3.92
N LEU A 26 13.14 1.03 -3.91
CA LEU A 26 12.35 0.90 -2.68
C LEU A 26 12.82 -0.26 -1.80
N ASN A 27 13.10 -1.42 -2.38
CA ASN A 27 13.64 -2.57 -1.65
C ASN A 27 15.00 -2.27 -1.03
N ASN A 28 15.89 -1.60 -1.77
CA ASN A 28 17.18 -1.17 -1.25
C ASN A 28 16.99 -0.20 -0.07
N PHE A 29 16.10 0.78 -0.19
CA PHE A 29 15.79 1.70 0.91
C PHE A 29 15.26 0.96 2.15
N ILE A 30 14.29 0.06 1.97
CA ILE A 30 13.67 -0.71 3.05
C ILE A 30 14.71 -1.55 3.79
N LYS A 31 15.60 -2.22 3.06
CA LYS A 31 16.66 -3.07 3.62
C LYS A 31 17.72 -2.26 4.35
N SER A 32 18.16 -1.15 3.76
CA SER A 32 19.24 -0.31 4.32
C SER A 32 18.78 0.48 5.56
N TYR A 33 17.49 0.78 5.67
CA TYR A 33 16.97 1.66 6.73
C TYR A 33 15.76 1.07 7.47
N PRO A 34 15.89 -0.11 8.12
CA PRO A 34 14.77 -0.83 8.75
C PRO A 34 14.06 -0.06 9.87
N LYS A 35 14.74 0.91 10.51
CA LYS A 35 14.20 1.76 11.59
C LYS A 35 13.77 3.15 11.12
N SER A 36 13.70 3.39 9.81
CA SER A 36 13.34 4.70 9.26
C SER A 36 11.87 5.03 9.46
N SER A 37 11.57 6.30 9.76
CA SER A 37 10.20 6.83 9.78
C SER A 37 9.52 6.78 8.41
N TYR A 38 10.28 6.57 7.33
CA TYR A 38 9.74 6.42 5.97
C TYR A 38 9.37 4.97 5.61
N GLN A 39 9.57 4.01 6.51
CA GLN A 39 9.31 2.59 6.23
C GLN A 39 7.88 2.31 5.76
N SER A 40 6.88 2.85 6.46
CA SER A 40 5.47 2.67 6.08
C SER A 40 5.17 3.24 4.70
N ASN A 41 5.76 4.39 4.35
CA ASN A 41 5.59 5.00 3.04
C ASN A 41 6.31 4.21 1.94
N ALA A 42 7.55 3.76 2.19
CA ALA A 42 8.32 2.97 1.23
C ALA A 42 7.64 1.64 0.92
N GLN A 43 7.15 0.94 1.95
CA GLN A 43 6.35 -0.29 1.79
C GLN A 43 5.04 -0.02 1.04
N PHE A 44 4.35 1.08 1.33
CA PHE A 44 3.14 1.45 0.59
C PHE A 44 3.44 1.67 -0.90
N TRP A 45 4.47 2.43 -1.23
CA TRP A 45 4.86 2.66 -2.63
C TRP A 45 5.33 1.37 -3.31
N LEU A 46 6.00 0.49 -2.59
CA LEU A 46 6.42 -0.81 -3.11
C LEU A 46 5.19 -1.67 -3.49
N GLY A 47 4.18 -1.71 -2.62
CA GLY A 47 2.91 -2.36 -2.92
C GLY A 47 2.21 -1.76 -4.14
N GLN A 48 2.24 -0.43 -4.27
CA GLN A 48 1.69 0.27 -5.44
C GLN A 48 2.44 -0.10 -6.73
N MET A 49 3.77 -0.21 -6.70
CA MET A 49 4.54 -0.63 -7.87
C MET A 49 4.22 -2.06 -8.27
N TYR A 50 4.13 -2.99 -7.31
CA TYR A 50 3.70 -4.36 -7.61
C TYR A 50 2.28 -4.40 -8.19
N TYR A 51 1.37 -3.59 -7.68
CA TYR A 51 0.01 -3.50 -8.20
C TYR A 51 -0.01 -3.00 -9.64
N LEU A 52 0.73 -1.93 -9.96
CA LEU A 52 0.83 -1.38 -11.32
C LEU A 52 1.50 -2.34 -12.31
N LYS A 53 2.41 -3.20 -11.84
CA LYS A 53 2.97 -4.30 -12.65
C LYS A 53 2.01 -5.46 -12.88
N GLY A 54 0.84 -5.47 -12.24
CA GLY A 54 -0.10 -6.59 -12.28
C GLY A 54 0.21 -7.73 -11.29
N ASN A 55 1.27 -7.58 -10.47
CA ASN A 55 1.65 -8.56 -9.44
C ASN A 55 0.76 -8.40 -8.20
N LYS A 56 -0.53 -8.69 -8.34
CA LYS A 56 -1.57 -8.41 -7.32
C LYS A 56 -1.33 -9.11 -5.98
N ASP A 57 -0.85 -10.35 -5.98
CA ASP A 57 -0.57 -11.09 -4.75
C ASP A 57 0.58 -10.46 -3.96
N GLN A 58 1.66 -10.10 -4.67
CA GLN A 58 2.80 -9.43 -4.06
C GLN A 58 2.42 -8.05 -3.54
N ALA A 59 1.60 -7.31 -4.29
CA ALA A 59 1.05 -6.03 -3.85
C ALA A 59 0.23 -6.16 -2.55
N ALA A 60 -0.72 -7.09 -2.50
CA ALA A 60 -1.55 -7.32 -1.33
C ALA A 60 -0.70 -7.71 -0.10
N SER A 61 0.28 -8.59 -0.27
CA SER A 61 1.20 -8.96 0.81
C SER A 61 2.02 -7.77 1.32
N THR A 62 2.45 -6.88 0.43
CA THR A 62 3.24 -5.70 0.78
C THR A 62 2.39 -4.65 1.49
N PHE A 63 1.15 -4.43 1.03
CA PHE A 63 0.20 -3.57 1.75
C PHE A 63 -0.13 -4.14 3.15
N ALA A 64 -0.25 -5.46 3.28
CA ALA A 64 -0.49 -6.10 4.58
C ALA A 64 0.64 -5.85 5.58
N ILE A 65 1.90 -5.74 5.12
CA ILE A 65 3.02 -5.32 5.98
C ILE A 65 2.77 -3.92 6.54
N VAL A 66 2.24 -2.99 5.73
CA VAL A 66 1.91 -1.63 6.19
C VAL A 66 0.86 -1.66 7.30
N VAL A 67 -0.23 -2.40 7.08
CA VAL A 67 -1.34 -2.51 8.03
C VAL A 67 -0.89 -3.18 9.34
N LYS A 68 -0.10 -4.25 9.25
CA LYS A 68 0.33 -5.03 10.41
C LYS A 68 1.39 -4.31 11.24
N ASN A 69 2.43 -3.80 10.59
CA ASN A 69 3.62 -3.29 11.29
C ASN A 69 3.54 -1.79 11.55
N TYR A 70 2.72 -1.05 10.78
CA TYR A 70 2.60 0.40 10.90
C TYR A 70 1.13 0.85 10.97
N PRO A 71 0.30 0.28 11.88
CA PRO A 71 -1.13 0.56 11.93
C PRO A 71 -1.45 2.03 12.22
N LYS A 72 -0.56 2.78 12.88
CA LYS A 72 -0.74 4.22 13.15
C LYS A 72 -0.23 5.14 12.03
N SER A 73 0.34 4.58 10.95
CA SER A 73 0.87 5.40 9.86
C SER A 73 -0.24 6.02 9.03
N GLN A 74 0.05 7.17 8.42
CA GLN A 74 -0.88 7.82 7.48
C GLN A 74 -1.22 6.96 6.25
N LYS A 75 -0.45 5.89 5.99
CA LYS A 75 -0.67 4.95 4.88
C LYS A 75 -1.43 3.68 5.28
N ALA A 76 -1.61 3.40 6.56
CA ALA A 76 -2.23 2.16 7.01
C ALA A 76 -3.63 1.96 6.45
N SER A 77 -4.50 2.97 6.56
CA SER A 77 -5.88 2.86 6.06
C SER A 77 -5.95 2.70 4.55
N GLU A 78 -5.07 3.41 3.82
CA GLU A 78 -5.03 3.37 2.35
C GLU A 78 -4.49 2.02 1.86
N ALA A 79 -3.43 1.51 2.50
CA ALA A 79 -2.90 0.17 2.25
C ALA A 79 -3.97 -0.90 2.50
N PHE A 80 -4.73 -0.78 3.60
CA PHE A 80 -5.76 -1.75 3.92
C PHE A 80 -6.89 -1.75 2.88
N TYR A 81 -7.32 -0.57 2.44
CA TYR A 81 -8.24 -0.41 1.33
C TYR A 81 -7.72 -1.07 0.04
N LYS A 82 -6.43 -0.88 -0.29
CA LYS A 82 -5.81 -1.48 -1.48
C LYS A 82 -5.83 -3.00 -1.45
N ILE A 83 -5.73 -3.64 -0.28
CA ILE A 83 -5.92 -5.10 -0.16
C ILE A 83 -7.33 -5.49 -0.58
N GLY A 84 -8.37 -4.79 -0.09
CA GLY A 84 -9.76 -5.06 -0.47
C GLY A 84 -10.00 -4.87 -1.97
N LEU A 85 -9.44 -3.81 -2.55
CA LEU A 85 -9.48 -3.55 -3.99
C LEU A 85 -8.90 -4.71 -4.79
N ILE A 86 -7.73 -5.20 -4.39
CA ILE A 86 -7.08 -6.35 -5.04
C ILE A 86 -7.97 -7.60 -4.95
N MET A 87 -8.55 -7.88 -3.78
CA MET A 87 -9.45 -9.03 -3.63
C MET A 87 -10.66 -8.93 -4.54
N GLN A 88 -11.26 -7.74 -4.66
CA GLN A 88 -12.39 -7.49 -5.56
C GLN A 88 -12.01 -7.73 -7.02
N GLU A 89 -10.86 -7.21 -7.46
CA GLU A 89 -10.37 -7.41 -8.83
C GLU A 89 -10.00 -8.86 -9.14
N LYS A 90 -9.70 -9.67 -8.12
CA LYS A 90 -9.52 -11.12 -8.24
C LYS A 90 -10.84 -11.90 -8.23
N GLY A 91 -11.99 -11.22 -8.21
CA GLY A 91 -13.31 -11.84 -8.14
C GLY A 91 -13.71 -12.31 -6.73
N GLN A 92 -12.86 -12.08 -5.72
CA GLN A 92 -13.12 -12.50 -4.33
C GLN A 92 -13.96 -11.45 -3.60
N LYS A 93 -15.21 -11.28 -4.05
CA LYS A 93 -16.11 -10.19 -3.59
C LYS A 93 -16.40 -10.25 -2.09
N ASP A 94 -16.61 -11.43 -1.53
CA ASP A 94 -16.88 -11.58 -0.08
C ASP A 94 -15.67 -11.17 0.76
N ASN A 95 -14.47 -11.58 0.34
CA ASN A 95 -13.22 -11.17 0.99
C ASN A 95 -13.04 -9.64 0.88
N ALA A 96 -13.30 -9.06 -0.29
CA ALA A 96 -13.21 -7.61 -0.48
C ALA A 96 -14.17 -6.85 0.45
N LYS A 97 -15.44 -7.28 0.52
CA LYS A 97 -16.46 -6.71 1.40
C LYS A 97 -16.02 -6.76 2.85
N ALA A 98 -15.54 -7.91 3.32
CA ALA A 98 -15.05 -8.08 4.68
C ALA A 98 -13.87 -7.15 4.98
N ILE A 99 -12.91 -7.03 4.06
CA ILE A 99 -11.78 -6.11 4.21
C ILE A 99 -12.26 -4.67 4.27
N TYR A 100 -13.12 -4.22 3.36
CA TYR A 100 -13.64 -2.84 3.38
C TYR A 100 -14.36 -2.50 4.68
N GLN A 101 -15.18 -3.42 5.21
CA GLN A 101 -15.83 -3.25 6.51
C GLN A 101 -14.80 -3.09 7.64
N GLN A 102 -13.70 -3.87 7.61
CA GLN A 102 -12.61 -3.74 8.56
C GLN A 102 -11.89 -2.40 8.44
N VAL A 103 -11.67 -1.87 7.22
CA VAL A 103 -11.08 -0.54 7.03
C VAL A 103 -11.93 0.52 7.73
N VAL A 104 -13.25 0.51 7.51
CA VAL A 104 -14.19 1.49 8.10
C VAL A 104 -14.20 1.38 9.62
N LYS A 105 -14.21 0.16 10.15
CA LYS A 105 -14.23 -0.10 11.59
C LYS A 105 -12.93 0.32 12.29
N GLN A 106 -11.76 0.00 11.70
CA GLN A 106 -10.46 0.23 12.33
C GLN A 106 -9.94 1.65 12.13
N TYR A 107 -10.32 2.31 11.02
CA TYR A 107 -9.84 3.63 10.64
C TYR A 107 -11.01 4.61 10.38
N PRO A 108 -11.96 4.77 11.33
CA PRO A 108 -13.07 5.69 11.15
C PRO A 108 -12.53 7.10 10.89
N ASN A 109 -13.04 7.77 9.85
CA ASN A 109 -12.61 9.11 9.38
C ASN A 109 -11.34 9.18 8.52
N SER A 110 -10.68 8.05 8.23
CA SER A 110 -9.51 8.03 7.33
C SER A 110 -9.88 8.10 5.85
N ALA A 111 -8.91 8.46 5.00
CA ALA A 111 -9.07 8.40 3.55
C ALA A 111 -9.38 6.98 3.06
N GLY A 112 -8.72 5.96 3.64
CA GLY A 112 -9.00 4.55 3.31
C GLY A 112 -10.42 4.14 3.66
N ALA A 113 -10.96 4.59 4.79
CA ALA A 113 -12.34 4.31 5.16
C ALA A 113 -13.35 4.96 4.21
N LYS A 114 -13.11 6.21 3.78
CA LYS A 114 -13.97 6.88 2.78
C LYS A 114 -13.98 6.13 1.44
N LEU A 115 -12.81 5.66 0.99
CA LEU A 115 -12.71 4.83 -0.22
C LEU A 115 -13.42 3.48 -0.06
N ALA A 116 -13.24 2.82 1.09
CA ALA A 116 -13.89 1.55 1.41
C ALA A 116 -15.43 1.67 1.47
N GLN A 117 -15.96 2.74 2.07
CA GLN A 117 -17.40 3.02 2.09
C GLN A 117 -17.97 3.16 0.68
N LYS A 118 -17.26 3.84 -0.22
CA LYS A 118 -17.67 3.98 -1.62
C LYS A 118 -17.75 2.62 -2.32
N GLN A 119 -16.78 1.73 -2.09
CA GLN A 119 -16.83 0.38 -2.67
C GLN A 119 -17.95 -0.46 -2.07
N LEU A 120 -18.17 -0.40 -0.76
CA LEU A 120 -19.27 -1.12 -0.09
C LEU A 120 -20.65 -0.72 -0.60
N ALA A 121 -20.84 0.55 -0.95
CA ALA A 121 -22.10 1.03 -1.52
C ALA A 121 -22.33 0.57 -2.98
N ALA A 122 -21.28 0.10 -3.66
CA ALA A 122 -21.30 -0.32 -5.06
C ALA A 122 -21.28 -1.85 -5.25
N LEU A 123 -21.14 -2.62 -4.16
CA LEU A 123 -21.19 -4.09 -4.14
C LEU A 123 -22.62 -4.59 -3.98
#